data_AF-A0A8H3UCS8-F1
#
_entry.id   AF-A0A8H3UCS8-F1
#
_cell.length_a   1.000
_cell.length_b   1.000
_cell.length_c   1.000
_cell.angle_alpha   90.00
_cell.angle_beta   90.00
_cell.angle_gamma   90.00
#
_symmetry.space_group_name_H-M   'P 1'
#
loop_
_entity.id
_entity.type
_entity.pdbx_description
1 polymer ?
#
loop_
_entity_poly.entity_id
_entity_poly.type
_entity_poly.pdbx_seq_one_letter_code
_entity_poly.pdbx_strand_id
1 'polypeptide(L)'
;MAEKMDNAHKEHISQASGGSASPDSLYFENPKLREISHGEAYRQPAQLIHQSTVETLREHGAPIDHIVPQANSKASGPDLWWSKVRAYMQEPFSEFFGCFIMILFGDGVVAQVVLSNSEKGDYQSISWGWGLGVMLGVYAGGKSGGHLNPAVTFANCVFRKFPWRKFPIYLISQVLGCMCASAVVYGNYKSAIDVYEGGANIRTVPGFSNHSTAGIFCTYPAEFLTRTGQFFSEIVASTILIFCIYALKDDGNIGAGNLTPLALFFVIFGIGACFGWETGYAINLARDFGPRLMSYFLGYGHEVWSAGNYYFWIPMVAPFFGCTFGGFLYDVFIYTGESPINTPWMGLRRLLRPTRKEWSNTMV
;
A
#
# COMPACT_ATOMS: atom_id res chain seq x y z
N MET A 1 9.22 -61.29 51.53
CA MET A 1 9.32 -61.51 50.07
C MET A 1 10.00 -60.28 49.48
N ALA A 2 11.34 -60.18 49.36
CA ALA A 2 12.37 -61.20 49.09
C ALA A 2 12.08 -61.94 47.76
N GLU A 3 12.86 -61.92 46.68
CA GLU A 3 14.20 -61.36 46.30
C GLU A 3 14.25 -61.13 44.73
N LYS A 4 15.27 -60.60 44.01
CA LYS A 4 16.68 -60.21 44.28
C LYS A 4 17.24 -59.10 43.34
N MET A 5 18.58 -58.98 43.34
CA MET A 5 19.59 -58.14 42.64
C MET A 5 19.68 -58.38 41.09
N ASP A 6 20.44 -57.66 40.25
CA ASP A 6 21.80 -57.05 40.45
C ASP A 6 22.26 -56.04 39.35
N ASN A 7 23.17 -55.10 39.72
CA ASN A 7 24.20 -54.33 38.94
C ASN A 7 23.90 -53.67 37.54
N ALA A 8 24.61 -52.63 37.02
CA ALA A 8 25.44 -51.54 37.58
C ALA A 8 25.82 -50.46 36.51
N HIS A 9 25.58 -49.17 36.81
CA HIS A 9 26.57 -48.06 36.86
C HIS A 9 27.42 -47.62 35.62
N LYS A 10 27.18 -46.40 35.08
CA LYS A 10 28.12 -45.23 34.95
C LYS A 10 27.77 -44.22 33.83
N GLU A 11 27.82 -42.92 34.15
CA GLU A 11 28.02 -41.80 33.22
C GLU A 11 29.51 -41.41 33.16
N HIS A 12 29.99 -40.78 32.07
CA HIS A 12 30.95 -39.64 32.09
C HIS A 12 31.48 -39.18 30.70
N ILE A 13 31.55 -37.85 30.55
CA ILE A 13 32.66 -37.03 29.96
C ILE A 13 32.76 -36.78 28.43
N SER A 14 33.26 -35.57 28.17
CA SER A 14 33.44 -34.81 26.91
C SER A 14 34.94 -34.70 26.52
N GLN A 15 35.25 -34.00 25.42
CA GLN A 15 36.55 -33.58 24.85
C GLN A 15 37.13 -34.49 23.73
N ALA A 16 37.93 -34.01 22.77
CA ALA A 16 38.15 -32.67 22.14
C ALA A 16 39.11 -32.84 20.92
N SER A 17 39.41 -31.75 20.20
CA SER A 17 40.32 -31.63 19.03
C SER A 17 39.82 -32.29 17.72
N GLY A 18 40.12 -31.76 16.52
CA GLY A 18 40.92 -30.59 16.14
C GLY A 18 42.07 -30.95 15.19
N GLY A 19 41.86 -30.78 13.88
CA GLY A 19 42.91 -31.05 12.88
C GLY A 19 42.44 -30.85 11.43
N SER A 20 43.17 -30.06 10.66
CA SER A 20 42.89 -29.69 9.26
C SER A 20 43.88 -30.35 8.28
N ALA A 21 43.40 -30.93 7.18
CA ALA A 21 44.17 -31.10 5.93
C ALA A 21 43.26 -31.48 4.74
N SER A 22 43.69 -31.12 3.54
CA SER A 22 43.10 -31.41 2.22
C SER A 22 44.26 -31.71 1.25
N PRO A 23 44.04 -31.96 -0.06
CA PRO A 23 43.08 -32.82 -0.76
C PRO A 23 43.81 -33.90 -1.62
N ASP A 24 43.09 -34.80 -2.31
CA ASP A 24 43.40 -35.23 -3.70
C ASP A 24 42.49 -36.37 -4.24
N SER A 25 42.56 -36.61 -5.56
CA SER A 25 41.85 -37.63 -6.39
C SER A 25 40.42 -37.28 -6.87
N LEU A 26 40.00 -37.59 -8.10
CA LEU A 26 40.70 -38.12 -9.29
C LEU A 26 39.92 -37.74 -10.57
N TYR A 27 40.63 -37.43 -11.67
CA TYR A 27 40.04 -37.18 -12.99
C TYR A 27 39.70 -38.49 -13.73
N PHE A 28 38.66 -38.48 -14.55
CA PHE A 28 38.44 -39.47 -15.61
C PHE A 28 37.94 -38.78 -16.89
N GLU A 29 38.70 -38.91 -17.99
CA GLU A 29 38.31 -38.49 -19.34
C GLU A 29 37.42 -39.54 -20.03
N ASN A 30 36.66 -39.12 -21.06
CA ASN A 30 36.12 -40.04 -22.05
C ASN A 30 36.05 -39.36 -23.45
N PRO A 31 36.77 -39.87 -24.48
CA PRO A 31 37.01 -39.10 -25.71
C PRO A 31 36.11 -39.48 -26.88
N LYS A 32 35.19 -38.58 -27.29
CA LYS A 32 34.55 -38.61 -28.62
C LYS A 32 34.28 -37.21 -29.18
N LEU A 33 35.32 -36.56 -29.70
CA LEU A 33 35.20 -35.46 -30.66
C LEU A 33 35.97 -35.81 -31.93
N ARG A 34 35.25 -36.07 -33.02
CA ARG A 34 35.78 -36.05 -34.38
C ARG A 34 35.14 -34.89 -35.14
N GLU A 35 36.02 -34.10 -35.73
CA GLU A 35 35.86 -33.04 -36.72
C GLU A 35 34.45 -32.88 -37.35
N ILE A 36 33.89 -31.68 -37.20
CA ILE A 36 33.02 -31.07 -38.21
C ILE A 36 33.64 -29.74 -38.62
N SER A 37 33.69 -29.50 -39.93
CA SER A 37 34.45 -28.43 -40.57
C SER A 37 33.99 -27.01 -40.20
N HIS A 38 34.93 -26.06 -40.22
CA HIS A 38 34.63 -24.63 -40.10
C HIS A 38 33.90 -24.10 -41.36
N GLY A 39 32.62 -23.76 -41.20
CA GLY A 39 31.85 -22.98 -42.16
C GLY A 39 30.46 -22.64 -41.59
N GLU A 40 30.09 -21.36 -41.65
CA GLU A 40 28.69 -20.88 -41.50
C GLU A 40 27.96 -21.09 -40.15
N ALA A 41 28.61 -20.87 -39.00
CA ALA A 41 27.92 -20.86 -37.70
C ALA A 41 28.43 -19.82 -36.68
N TYR A 42 28.46 -18.53 -37.05
CA TYR A 42 28.68 -17.42 -36.11
C TYR A 42 27.61 -16.31 -36.24
N ARG A 43 26.33 -16.70 -36.21
CA ARG A 43 25.28 -15.78 -35.76
C ARG A 43 25.32 -15.74 -34.23
N GLN A 44 25.44 -14.55 -33.67
CA GLN A 44 25.61 -14.34 -32.23
C GLN A 44 24.45 -14.97 -31.45
N PRO A 45 24.69 -15.74 -30.37
CA PRO A 45 23.61 -16.42 -29.62
C PRO A 45 22.58 -15.43 -29.06
N ALA A 46 22.98 -14.19 -28.75
CA ALA A 46 22.09 -13.12 -28.33
C ALA A 46 21.00 -12.77 -29.36
N GLN A 47 21.29 -12.84 -30.67
CA GLN A 47 20.31 -12.51 -31.72
C GLN A 47 19.25 -13.62 -31.87
N LEU A 48 19.67 -14.88 -31.79
CA LEU A 48 18.76 -16.03 -31.84
C LEU A 48 17.82 -16.09 -30.63
N ILE A 49 18.34 -15.85 -29.42
CA ILE A 49 17.53 -15.76 -28.21
C ILE A 49 16.56 -14.57 -28.28
N HIS A 50 16.99 -13.42 -28.82
CA HIS A 50 16.10 -12.27 -28.97
C HIS A 50 14.97 -12.51 -29.99
N GLN A 51 15.27 -13.13 -31.14
CA GLN A 51 14.24 -13.48 -32.13
C GLN A 51 13.23 -14.50 -31.59
N SER A 52 13.69 -15.60 -30.97
CA SER A 52 12.77 -16.60 -30.41
C SER A 52 11.90 -16.03 -29.27
N THR A 53 12.45 -15.14 -28.45
CA THR A 53 11.68 -14.40 -27.44
C THR A 53 10.64 -13.48 -28.09
N VAL A 54 10.98 -12.76 -29.16
CA VAL A 54 10.05 -11.85 -29.85
C VAL A 54 8.95 -12.59 -30.62
N GLU A 55 9.24 -13.77 -31.17
CA GLU A 55 8.24 -14.62 -31.85
C GLU A 55 7.29 -15.28 -30.84
N THR A 56 7.81 -15.87 -29.75
CA THR A 56 6.96 -16.43 -28.68
C THR A 56 6.07 -15.37 -28.02
N LEU A 57 6.58 -14.15 -27.81
CA LEU A 57 5.80 -12.98 -27.34
C LEU A 57 4.64 -12.60 -28.28
N ARG A 58 4.77 -12.83 -29.59
CA ARG A 58 3.72 -12.51 -30.57
C ARG A 58 2.59 -13.54 -30.60
N GLU A 59 2.90 -14.80 -30.32
CA GLU A 59 1.91 -15.88 -30.37
C GLU A 59 1.20 -16.09 -29.03
N HIS A 60 1.93 -15.96 -27.90
CA HIS A 60 1.43 -16.34 -26.56
C HIS A 60 1.29 -15.14 -25.60
N GLY A 61 1.66 -13.94 -26.04
CA GLY A 61 1.75 -12.77 -25.17
C GLY A 61 2.96 -12.84 -24.23
N ALA A 62 3.07 -11.86 -23.33
CA ALA A 62 4.16 -11.81 -22.37
C ALA A 62 3.84 -12.59 -21.09
N PRO A 63 4.70 -13.54 -20.65
CA PRO A 63 4.56 -14.17 -19.34
C PRO A 63 4.73 -13.11 -18.25
N ILE A 64 4.06 -13.27 -17.10
CA ILE A 64 4.06 -12.28 -16.02
C ILE A 64 5.49 -11.86 -15.61
N ASP A 65 6.42 -12.82 -15.60
CA ASP A 65 7.80 -12.65 -15.15
C ASP A 65 8.75 -12.06 -16.22
N HIS A 66 8.23 -11.57 -17.35
CA HIS A 66 9.06 -10.95 -18.39
C HIS A 66 9.74 -9.67 -17.88
N ILE A 67 11.07 -9.72 -17.72
CA ILE A 67 11.89 -8.53 -17.51
C ILE A 67 11.89 -7.72 -18.81
N VAL A 68 10.96 -6.77 -18.95
CA VAL A 68 11.04 -5.72 -19.98
C VAL A 68 12.18 -4.77 -19.58
N PRO A 69 13.29 -4.69 -20.34
CA PRO A 69 14.34 -3.74 -20.03
C PRO A 69 13.84 -2.34 -20.45
N GLN A 70 13.18 -1.62 -19.53
CA GLN A 70 12.65 -0.27 -19.78
C GLN A 70 13.75 0.73 -20.21
N ALA A 71 15.02 0.41 -19.98
CA ALA A 71 16.17 1.15 -20.47
C ALA A 71 16.25 1.24 -22.01
N ASN A 72 15.71 0.26 -22.75
CA ASN A 72 15.82 0.17 -24.21
C ASN A 72 14.49 0.10 -24.96
N SER A 73 13.33 0.11 -24.27
CA SER A 73 12.05 0.25 -24.96
C SER A 73 11.90 1.68 -25.50
N LYS A 74 12.20 1.87 -26.80
CA LYS A 74 11.84 3.09 -27.52
C LYS A 74 10.36 3.40 -27.24
N ALA A 75 10.10 4.51 -26.57
CA ALA A 75 8.74 4.94 -26.25
C ALA A 75 7.92 4.94 -27.55
N SER A 76 6.75 4.29 -27.51
CA SER A 76 5.87 4.08 -28.66
C SER A 76 5.53 5.41 -29.34
N GLY A 77 6.29 5.74 -30.40
CA GLY A 77 6.27 7.01 -31.11
C GLY A 77 6.55 8.23 -30.20
N PRO A 78 7.76 8.83 -30.20
CA PRO A 78 8.02 10.04 -29.41
C PRO A 78 7.10 11.22 -29.78
N ASP A 79 6.41 11.18 -30.92
CA ASP A 79 5.50 12.22 -31.40
C ASP A 79 4.02 12.03 -31.06
N LEU A 80 3.61 10.84 -30.58
CA LEU A 80 2.20 10.61 -30.24
C LEU A 80 1.79 11.45 -29.02
N TRP A 81 0.76 12.29 -29.17
CA TRP A 81 0.25 13.16 -28.11
C TRP A 81 -0.05 12.40 -26.81
N TRP A 82 -0.72 11.23 -26.91
CA TRP A 82 -1.00 10.40 -25.74
C TRP A 82 0.25 9.85 -25.06
N SER A 83 1.32 9.52 -25.82
CA SER A 83 2.61 9.13 -25.23
C SER A 83 3.21 10.26 -24.40
N LYS A 84 3.10 11.52 -24.87
CA LYS A 84 3.57 12.72 -24.15
C LYS A 84 2.73 12.99 -22.89
N VAL A 85 1.40 12.95 -23.00
CA VAL A 85 0.48 13.12 -21.86
C VAL A 85 0.72 12.04 -20.80
N ARG A 86 0.76 10.77 -21.19
CA ARG A 86 1.02 9.64 -20.29
C ARG A 86 2.38 9.76 -19.60
N ALA A 87 3.43 10.23 -20.30
CA ALA A 87 4.75 10.44 -19.71
C ALA A 87 4.78 11.57 -18.67
N TYR A 88 4.06 12.67 -18.91
CA TYR A 88 3.96 13.77 -17.93
C TYR A 88 3.06 13.41 -16.73
N MET A 89 1.98 12.66 -16.98
CA MET A 89 0.97 12.30 -15.98
C MET A 89 1.22 10.92 -15.32
N GLN A 90 2.44 10.37 -15.37
CA GLN A 90 2.74 9.07 -14.75
C GLN A 90 2.44 9.04 -13.26
N GLU A 91 2.93 10.02 -12.49
CA GLU A 91 2.69 10.05 -11.03
C GLU A 91 1.20 10.27 -10.70
N PRO A 92 0.48 11.25 -11.30
CA PRO A 92 -0.96 11.41 -11.10
C PRO A 92 -1.78 10.15 -11.43
N PHE A 93 -1.47 9.45 -12.52
CA PHE A 93 -2.18 8.21 -12.86
C PHE A 93 -1.79 7.05 -11.94
N SER A 94 -0.55 6.99 -11.46
CA SER A 94 -0.08 5.98 -10.51
C SER A 94 -0.78 6.13 -9.15
N GLU A 95 -0.93 7.35 -8.64
CA GLU A 95 -1.74 7.62 -7.44
C GLU A 95 -3.23 7.29 -7.66
N PHE A 96 -3.81 7.70 -8.80
CA PHE A 96 -5.20 7.39 -9.13
C PHE A 96 -5.46 5.88 -9.13
N PHE A 97 -4.65 5.10 -9.86
CA PHE A 97 -4.85 3.65 -9.95
C PHE A 97 -4.47 2.90 -8.67
N GLY A 98 -3.49 3.38 -7.90
CA GLY A 98 -3.19 2.82 -6.58
C GLY A 98 -4.33 3.02 -5.59
N CYS A 99 -4.92 4.22 -5.53
CA CYS A 99 -6.12 4.49 -4.73
C CYS A 99 -7.35 3.71 -5.23
N PHE A 100 -7.50 3.59 -6.55
CA PHE A 100 -8.59 2.83 -7.16
C PHE A 100 -8.52 1.34 -6.76
N ILE A 101 -7.35 0.70 -6.87
CA ILE A 101 -7.14 -0.69 -6.43
C ILE A 101 -7.36 -0.83 -4.92
N MET A 102 -6.84 0.10 -4.11
CA MET A 102 -7.04 0.09 -2.66
C MET A 102 -8.53 0.07 -2.27
N ILE A 103 -9.34 0.91 -2.91
CA ILE A 103 -10.79 0.98 -2.64
C ILE A 103 -11.57 -0.19 -3.24
N LEU A 104 -11.19 -0.71 -4.41
CA LEU A 104 -11.84 -1.92 -4.95
C LEU A 104 -11.78 -3.10 -3.98
N PHE A 105 -10.63 -3.30 -3.33
CA PHE A 105 -10.48 -4.35 -2.32
C PHE A 105 -11.11 -3.96 -0.97
N GLY A 106 -10.92 -2.71 -0.52
CA GLY A 106 -11.42 -2.21 0.75
C GLY A 106 -12.95 -2.14 0.85
N ASP A 107 -13.59 -1.38 -0.04
CA ASP A 107 -15.05 -1.27 -0.08
C ASP A 107 -15.66 -2.61 -0.53
N GLY A 108 -14.99 -3.35 -1.42
CA GLY A 108 -15.44 -4.66 -1.91
C GLY A 108 -15.55 -5.72 -0.82
N VAL A 109 -14.58 -5.80 0.10
CA VAL A 109 -14.67 -6.74 1.23
C VAL A 109 -15.75 -6.32 2.24
N VAL A 110 -15.92 -5.01 2.50
CA VAL A 110 -17.00 -4.52 3.38
C VAL A 110 -18.36 -4.80 2.75
N ALA A 111 -18.53 -4.57 1.44
CA ALA A 111 -19.74 -4.91 0.71
C ALA A 111 -20.06 -6.40 0.81
N GLN A 112 -19.07 -7.27 0.61
CA GLN A 112 -19.26 -8.71 0.72
C GLN A 112 -19.71 -9.13 2.12
N VAL A 113 -19.10 -8.61 3.20
CA VAL A 113 -19.45 -8.97 4.58
C VAL A 113 -20.84 -8.43 4.95
N VAL A 114 -21.11 -7.15 4.71
CA VAL A 114 -22.40 -6.50 5.05
C VAL A 114 -23.55 -7.15 4.28
N LEU A 115 -23.46 -7.21 2.96
CA LEU A 115 -24.58 -7.62 2.10
C LEU A 115 -24.85 -9.13 2.13
N SER A 116 -23.89 -9.94 2.62
CA SER A 116 -24.10 -11.37 2.88
C SER A 116 -24.52 -11.68 4.32
N ASN A 117 -24.81 -10.68 5.15
CA ASN A 117 -25.07 -10.86 6.59
C ASN A 117 -23.97 -11.68 7.30
N SER A 118 -22.70 -11.42 6.95
CA SER A 118 -21.51 -12.15 7.42
C SER A 118 -21.38 -13.62 6.98
N GLU A 119 -22.19 -14.11 6.04
CA GLU A 119 -22.02 -15.47 5.48
C GLU A 119 -20.77 -15.61 4.59
N LYS A 120 -20.24 -14.50 4.05
CA LYS A 120 -19.07 -14.45 3.15
C LYS A 120 -17.91 -13.64 3.73
N GLY A 121 -17.81 -13.62 5.05
CA GLY A 121 -16.67 -13.07 5.79
C GLY A 121 -17.10 -12.34 7.06
N ASP A 122 -16.12 -11.79 7.76
CA ASP A 122 -16.26 -11.16 9.06
C ASP A 122 -15.36 -9.91 9.18
N TYR A 123 -15.22 -9.36 10.39
CA TYR A 123 -14.37 -8.21 10.65
C TYR A 123 -12.86 -8.49 10.37
N GLN A 124 -12.39 -9.71 10.62
CA GLN A 124 -11.02 -10.09 10.24
C GLN A 124 -10.86 -10.12 8.73
N SER A 125 -11.83 -10.66 8.00
CA SER A 125 -11.87 -10.66 6.54
C SER A 125 -11.77 -9.22 5.99
N ILE A 126 -12.50 -8.26 6.58
CA ILE A 126 -12.39 -6.83 6.25
C ILE A 126 -10.95 -6.32 6.47
N SER A 127 -10.35 -6.61 7.62
CA SER A 127 -8.98 -6.18 7.94
C SER A 127 -7.95 -6.76 6.94
N TRP A 128 -8.09 -8.02 6.53
CA TRP A 128 -7.27 -8.65 5.48
C TRP A 128 -7.47 -7.98 4.11
N GLY A 129 -8.71 -7.72 3.71
CA GLY A 129 -9.01 -7.08 2.41
C GLY A 129 -8.45 -5.66 2.30
N TRP A 130 -8.54 -4.85 3.35
CA TRP A 130 -7.92 -3.51 3.39
C TRP A 130 -6.39 -3.58 3.33
N GLY A 131 -5.76 -4.51 4.05
CA GLY A 131 -4.32 -4.73 3.95
C GLY A 131 -3.89 -5.10 2.52
N LEU A 132 -4.60 -6.03 1.88
CA LEU A 132 -4.31 -6.46 0.50
C LEU A 132 -4.52 -5.32 -0.50
N GLY A 133 -5.59 -4.55 -0.33
CA GLY A 133 -5.87 -3.36 -1.13
C GLY A 133 -4.75 -2.34 -1.09
N VAL A 134 -4.20 -2.03 0.10
CA VAL A 134 -3.07 -1.10 0.22
C VAL A 134 -1.80 -1.68 -0.41
N MET A 135 -1.47 -2.96 -0.18
CA MET A 135 -0.27 -3.57 -0.80
C MET A 135 -0.34 -3.53 -2.33
N LEU A 136 -1.44 -3.99 -2.92
CA LEU A 136 -1.64 -4.00 -4.38
C LEU A 136 -1.76 -2.57 -4.93
N GLY A 137 -2.38 -1.67 -4.19
CA GLY A 137 -2.42 -0.24 -4.48
C GLY A 137 -1.02 0.38 -4.53
N VAL A 138 -0.12 0.03 -3.60
CA VAL A 138 1.26 0.54 -3.58
C VAL A 138 2.08 -0.02 -4.74
N TYR A 139 1.88 -1.28 -5.13
CA TYR A 139 2.47 -1.83 -6.35
C TYR A 139 2.01 -1.07 -7.62
N ALA A 140 0.70 -0.80 -7.76
CA ALA A 140 0.17 0.03 -8.85
C ALA A 140 0.63 1.50 -8.77
N GLY A 141 0.81 2.01 -7.55
CA GLY A 141 1.35 3.32 -7.20
C GLY A 141 2.87 3.45 -7.35
N GLY A 142 3.58 2.43 -7.84
CA GLY A 142 5.05 2.40 -7.82
C GLY A 142 5.74 3.53 -8.58
N LYS A 143 5.10 4.17 -9.56
CA LYS A 143 5.70 5.30 -10.31
C LYS A 143 5.58 6.64 -9.59
N SER A 144 4.60 6.81 -8.69
CA SER A 144 4.44 8.01 -7.85
C SER A 144 5.13 7.91 -6.48
N GLY A 145 5.64 6.72 -6.13
CA GLY A 145 6.10 6.39 -4.78
C GLY A 145 5.02 5.79 -3.87
N GLY A 146 3.81 5.57 -4.40
CA GLY A 146 2.73 4.86 -3.71
C GLY A 146 2.26 5.53 -2.42
N HIS A 147 1.95 6.83 -2.46
CA HIS A 147 1.50 7.54 -1.26
C HIS A 147 0.07 7.16 -0.88
N LEU A 148 -0.84 7.16 -1.86
CA LEU A 148 -2.26 6.76 -1.81
C LEU A 148 -3.13 7.45 -0.74
N ASN A 149 -2.56 8.45 -0.07
CA ASN A 149 -3.11 9.08 1.11
C ASN A 149 -2.63 10.55 1.15
N PRO A 150 -3.55 11.53 1.18
CA PRO A 150 -3.20 12.94 1.30
C PRO A 150 -2.40 13.26 2.57
N ALA A 151 -2.71 12.64 3.71
CA ALA A 151 -2.03 12.89 4.97
C ALA A 151 -0.58 12.38 4.97
N VAL A 152 -0.33 11.21 4.36
CA VAL A 152 1.03 10.68 4.11
C VAL A 152 1.79 11.58 3.13
N THR A 153 1.13 12.02 2.05
CA THR A 153 1.72 12.96 1.08
C THR A 153 2.13 14.27 1.75
N PHE A 154 1.29 14.81 2.63
CA PHE A 154 1.56 16.01 3.41
C PHE A 154 2.72 15.81 4.39
N ALA A 155 2.73 14.72 5.16
CA ALA A 155 3.85 14.38 6.04
C ALA A 155 5.17 14.27 5.26
N ASN A 156 5.16 13.66 4.07
CA ASN A 156 6.32 13.61 3.19
C ASN A 156 6.76 15.00 2.68
N CYS A 157 5.84 15.96 2.48
CA CYS A 157 6.20 17.35 2.17
C CYS A 157 6.94 18.03 3.34
N VAL A 158 6.51 17.74 4.58
CA VAL A 158 7.12 18.27 5.80
C VAL A 158 8.48 17.63 6.07
N PHE A 159 8.54 16.30 6.21
CA PHE A 159 9.69 15.59 6.77
C PHE A 159 10.63 14.95 5.74
N ARG A 160 10.16 14.71 4.50
CA ARG A 160 10.91 13.97 3.46
C ARG A 160 11.12 14.76 2.17
N LYS A 161 10.98 16.09 2.23
CA LYS A 161 11.17 17.03 1.10
C LYS A 161 10.32 16.72 -0.14
N PHE A 162 9.17 16.06 0.00
CA PHE A 162 8.30 15.86 -1.15
C PHE A 162 7.82 17.23 -1.70
N PRO A 163 7.78 17.45 -3.04
CA PRO A 163 7.48 18.77 -3.57
C PRO A 163 6.08 19.27 -3.22
N TRP A 164 5.98 20.38 -2.47
CA TRP A 164 4.71 21.03 -2.14
C TRP A 164 3.82 21.33 -3.36
N ARG A 165 4.41 21.60 -4.54
CA ARG A 165 3.67 21.79 -5.80
C ARG A 165 2.98 20.52 -6.33
N LYS A 166 3.46 19.32 -5.98
CA LYS A 166 2.85 18.05 -6.36
C LYS A 166 1.68 17.67 -5.44
N PHE A 167 1.66 18.16 -4.19
CA PHE A 167 0.64 17.81 -3.20
C PHE A 167 -0.81 18.01 -3.69
N PRO A 168 -1.21 19.15 -4.31
CA PRO A 168 -2.58 19.31 -4.82
C PRO A 168 -2.93 18.34 -5.94
N ILE A 169 -1.95 17.98 -6.78
CA ILE A 169 -2.14 17.05 -7.90
C ILE A 169 -2.34 15.63 -7.37
N TYR A 170 -1.50 15.22 -6.41
CA TYR A 170 -1.64 13.93 -5.71
C TYR A 170 -2.98 13.85 -4.99
N LEU A 171 -3.37 14.86 -4.22
CA LEU A 171 -4.67 14.95 -3.53
C LEU A 171 -5.85 14.73 -4.49
N ILE A 172 -5.87 15.44 -5.62
CA ILE A 172 -6.95 15.30 -6.63
C ILE A 172 -6.94 13.90 -7.24
N SER A 173 -5.78 13.38 -7.64
CA SER A 173 -5.64 12.02 -8.18
C SER A 173 -6.12 10.94 -7.23
N GLN A 174 -5.74 11.04 -5.95
CA GLN A 174 -6.11 10.10 -4.89
C GLN A 174 -7.63 10.11 -4.67
N VAL A 175 -8.22 11.29 -4.51
CA VAL A 175 -9.68 11.46 -4.30
C VAL A 175 -10.47 10.92 -5.50
N LEU A 176 -10.06 11.26 -6.73
CA LEU A 176 -10.72 10.75 -7.94
C LEU A 176 -10.58 9.22 -8.08
N GLY A 177 -9.42 8.65 -7.73
CA GLY A 177 -9.19 7.21 -7.74
C GLY A 177 -10.15 6.47 -6.81
N CYS A 178 -10.24 6.95 -5.55
CA CYS A 178 -11.18 6.39 -4.57
C CYS A 178 -12.64 6.57 -4.99
N MET A 179 -13.02 7.76 -5.47
CA MET A 179 -14.39 8.05 -5.94
C MET A 179 -14.80 7.11 -7.08
N CYS A 180 -13.95 6.95 -8.11
CA CYS A 180 -14.24 6.06 -9.24
C CYS A 180 -14.31 4.58 -8.82
N ALA A 181 -13.47 4.12 -7.90
CA ALA A 181 -13.52 2.74 -7.42
C ALA A 181 -14.80 2.45 -6.61
N SER A 182 -15.21 3.35 -5.73
CA SER A 182 -16.47 3.20 -4.98
C SER A 182 -17.70 3.11 -5.91
N ALA A 183 -17.70 3.84 -7.03
CA ALA A 183 -18.74 3.72 -8.07
C ALA A 183 -18.75 2.33 -8.75
N VAL A 184 -17.57 1.73 -8.96
CA VAL A 184 -17.43 0.37 -9.52
C VAL A 184 -17.89 -0.67 -8.51
N VAL A 185 -17.53 -0.55 -7.23
CA VAL A 185 -18.01 -1.45 -6.16
C VAL A 185 -19.53 -1.34 -6.02
N TYR A 186 -20.08 -0.12 -6.02
CA TYR A 186 -21.53 0.08 -6.05
C TYR A 186 -22.19 -0.59 -7.26
N GLY A 187 -21.64 -0.42 -8.47
CA GLY A 187 -22.15 -1.05 -9.68
C GLY A 187 -22.15 -2.59 -9.59
N ASN A 188 -21.07 -3.17 -9.05
CA ASN A 188 -20.94 -4.61 -8.84
C ASN A 188 -21.95 -5.16 -7.81
N TYR A 189 -22.19 -4.43 -6.72
CA TYR A 189 -23.06 -4.87 -5.63
C TYR A 189 -24.49 -4.32 -5.68
N LYS A 190 -24.88 -3.53 -6.70
CA LYS A 190 -26.19 -2.84 -6.75
C LYS A 190 -27.36 -3.75 -6.42
N SER A 191 -27.45 -4.92 -7.06
CA SER A 191 -28.56 -5.86 -6.85
C SER A 191 -28.61 -6.41 -5.42
N ALA A 192 -27.45 -6.60 -4.77
CA ALA A 192 -27.37 -7.04 -3.38
C ALA A 192 -27.74 -5.90 -2.41
N ILE A 193 -27.34 -4.65 -2.71
CA ILE A 193 -27.77 -3.46 -1.98
C ILE A 193 -29.29 -3.27 -2.10
N ASP A 194 -29.86 -3.45 -3.29
CA ASP A 194 -31.30 -3.35 -3.53
C ASP A 194 -32.11 -4.38 -2.71
N VAL A 195 -31.58 -5.60 -2.53
CA VAL A 195 -32.18 -6.63 -1.69
C VAL A 195 -32.00 -6.30 -0.20
N TYR A 196 -30.80 -5.89 0.21
CA TYR A 196 -30.46 -5.61 1.61
C TYR A 196 -31.21 -4.41 2.19
N GLU A 197 -31.33 -3.32 1.43
CA GLU A 197 -32.10 -2.12 1.82
C GLU A 197 -33.61 -2.25 1.52
N GLY A 198 -34.04 -3.35 0.89
CA GLY A 198 -35.46 -3.64 0.63
C GLY A 198 -36.08 -2.91 -0.58
N GLY A 199 -35.29 -2.34 -1.49
CA GLY A 199 -35.80 -1.74 -2.72
C GLY A 199 -34.76 -1.12 -3.66
N ALA A 200 -35.11 -1.05 -4.95
CA ALA A 200 -34.21 -0.68 -6.05
C ALA A 200 -33.59 0.75 -5.99
N ASN A 201 -34.11 1.60 -5.11
CA ASN A 201 -33.72 3.01 -4.91
C ASN A 201 -33.64 3.40 -3.42
N ILE A 202 -33.58 2.43 -2.50
CA ILE A 202 -33.43 2.71 -1.06
C ILE A 202 -31.93 2.73 -0.75
N ARG A 203 -31.44 3.86 -0.22
CA ARG A 203 -30.03 4.15 0.02
C ARG A 203 -29.91 4.92 1.33
N THR A 204 -29.59 4.23 2.41
CA THR A 204 -29.68 4.77 3.77
C THR A 204 -28.32 4.77 4.47
N VAL A 205 -28.22 5.64 5.48
CA VAL A 205 -26.97 5.98 6.17
C VAL A 205 -26.98 5.44 7.61
N PRO A 206 -25.85 4.97 8.16
CA PRO A 206 -25.78 4.53 9.55
C PRO A 206 -26.34 5.57 10.53
N GLY A 207 -27.20 5.12 11.44
CA GLY A 207 -27.97 5.96 12.37
C GLY A 207 -29.33 6.41 11.85
N PHE A 208 -29.66 6.22 10.57
CA PHE A 208 -30.96 6.53 9.97
C PHE A 208 -31.76 5.28 9.57
N SER A 209 -31.11 4.12 9.45
CA SER A 209 -31.73 2.83 9.12
C SER A 209 -30.94 1.67 9.74
N ASN A 210 -31.63 0.61 10.14
CA ASN A 210 -31.03 -0.63 10.63
C ASN A 210 -30.37 -1.47 9.52
N HIS A 211 -30.68 -1.17 8.25
CA HIS A 211 -30.16 -1.86 7.07
C HIS A 211 -29.35 -0.92 6.16
N SER A 212 -28.70 0.10 6.73
CA SER A 212 -27.93 1.09 5.98
C SER A 212 -26.68 0.53 5.32
N THR A 213 -26.48 0.80 4.03
CA THR A 213 -25.31 0.35 3.27
C THR A 213 -24.28 1.45 2.98
N ALA A 214 -24.51 2.71 3.38
CA ALA A 214 -23.52 3.79 3.14
C ALA A 214 -22.14 3.52 3.81
N GLY A 215 -22.13 2.75 4.90
CA GLY A 215 -20.91 2.32 5.62
C GLY A 215 -20.01 1.36 4.83
N ILE A 216 -20.45 0.86 3.67
CA ILE A 216 -19.61 0.11 2.72
C ILE A 216 -18.51 1.01 2.12
N PHE A 217 -18.84 2.28 1.87
CA PHE A 217 -18.02 3.17 1.05
C PHE A 217 -17.16 4.13 1.89
N CYS A 218 -17.75 4.70 2.93
CA CYS A 218 -17.10 5.72 3.78
C CYS A 218 -17.39 5.41 5.25
N THR A 219 -16.54 5.91 6.15
CA THR A 219 -16.61 5.49 7.56
C THR A 219 -17.65 6.29 8.34
N TYR A 220 -18.21 5.65 9.36
CA TYR A 220 -19.10 6.26 10.33
C TYR A 220 -18.64 5.79 11.72
N PRO A 221 -18.75 6.62 12.76
CA PRO A 221 -18.23 6.30 14.08
C PRO A 221 -19.19 5.36 14.80
N ALA A 222 -18.65 4.51 15.69
CA ALA A 222 -19.47 3.75 16.61
C ALA A 222 -20.32 4.68 17.50
N GLU A 223 -21.58 4.29 17.75
CA GLU A 223 -22.60 5.15 18.39
C GLU A 223 -22.20 5.66 19.79
N PHE A 224 -21.38 4.90 20.52
CA PHE A 224 -20.91 5.26 21.85
C PHE A 224 -19.83 6.35 21.87
N LEU A 225 -19.26 6.72 20.72
CA LEU A 225 -18.12 7.65 20.68
C LEU A 225 -18.54 9.12 20.74
N THR A 226 -17.93 9.83 21.69
CA THR A 226 -17.89 11.29 21.67
C THR A 226 -17.07 11.80 20.49
N ARG A 227 -17.39 13.02 20.00
CA ARG A 227 -16.62 13.70 18.94
C ARG A 227 -15.12 13.81 19.25
N THR A 228 -14.75 13.96 20.53
CA THR A 228 -13.36 13.98 20.97
C THR A 228 -12.71 12.60 20.82
N GLY A 229 -13.42 11.52 21.19
CA GLY A 229 -12.95 10.15 20.98
C GLY A 229 -12.75 9.81 19.51
N GLN A 230 -13.71 10.17 18.66
CA GLN A 230 -13.62 10.03 17.20
C GLN A 230 -12.33 10.67 16.63
N PHE A 231 -12.05 11.93 17.02
CA PHE A 231 -10.87 12.66 16.56
C PHE A 231 -9.55 12.09 17.13
N PHE A 232 -9.56 11.64 18.38
CA PHE A 232 -8.41 11.00 19.02
C PHE A 232 -8.05 9.65 18.37
N SER A 233 -9.06 8.81 18.10
CA SER A 233 -8.89 7.49 17.47
C SER A 233 -8.22 7.59 16.09
N GLU A 234 -8.72 8.50 15.24
CA GLU A 234 -8.14 8.79 13.93
C GLU A 234 -6.71 9.36 14.01
N ILE A 235 -6.39 10.18 15.02
CA ILE A 235 -5.01 10.64 15.27
C ILE A 235 -4.10 9.46 15.64
N VAL A 236 -4.52 8.59 16.56
CA VAL A 236 -3.71 7.45 17.01
C VAL A 236 -3.42 6.50 15.86
N ALA A 237 -4.45 6.07 15.11
CA ALA A 237 -4.28 5.18 13.97
C ALA A 237 -3.40 5.79 12.86
N SER A 238 -3.56 7.09 12.56
CA SER A 238 -2.74 7.80 11.57
C SER A 238 -1.30 8.07 12.03
N THR A 239 -1.08 8.20 13.34
CA THR A 239 0.25 8.31 13.97
C THR A 239 1.00 6.99 13.83
N ILE A 240 0.34 5.86 14.12
CA ILE A 240 0.90 4.52 13.93
C ILE A 240 1.24 4.29 12.46
N LEU A 241 0.32 4.61 11.54
CA LEU A 241 0.51 4.46 10.10
C LEU A 241 1.80 5.12 9.60
N ILE A 242 1.96 6.43 9.82
CA ILE A 242 3.13 7.16 9.28
C ILE A 242 4.43 6.74 9.96
N PHE A 243 4.39 6.44 11.27
CA PHE A 243 5.56 6.04 12.04
C PHE A 243 6.11 4.71 11.52
N CYS A 244 5.21 3.75 11.28
CA CYS A 244 5.56 2.49 10.64
C CYS A 244 6.02 2.68 9.18
N ILE A 245 5.37 3.55 8.38
CA ILE A 245 5.85 3.88 7.02
C ILE A 245 7.29 4.39 7.06
N TYR A 246 7.63 5.30 7.99
CA TYR A 246 8.98 5.84 8.11
C TYR A 246 9.98 4.78 8.58
N ALA A 247 9.64 3.96 9.59
CA ALA A 247 10.48 2.84 10.04
C ALA A 247 10.76 1.81 8.94
N LEU A 248 9.77 1.50 8.10
CA LEU A 248 9.89 0.55 6.99
C LEU A 248 10.64 1.13 5.77
N LYS A 249 10.67 2.46 5.63
CA LYS A 249 11.37 3.17 4.53
C LYS A 249 12.76 3.68 4.89
N ASP A 250 13.19 3.54 6.14
CA ASP A 250 14.47 4.00 6.64
C ASP A 250 15.51 2.86 6.63
N ASP A 251 16.38 2.86 5.63
CA ASP A 251 17.49 1.90 5.50
C ASP A 251 18.63 2.16 6.52
N GLY A 252 18.53 3.22 7.35
CA GLY A 252 19.35 3.41 8.56
C GLY A 252 18.79 2.67 9.78
N ASN A 253 17.55 2.18 9.69
CA ASN A 253 16.94 1.20 10.58
C ASN A 253 17.02 -0.19 9.89
N ILE A 254 16.22 -1.16 10.31
CA ILE A 254 16.14 -2.48 9.64
C ILE A 254 15.69 -2.33 8.18
N GLY A 255 14.74 -1.45 7.91
CA GLY A 255 14.16 -1.22 6.59
C GLY A 255 13.38 -2.42 6.02
N ALA A 256 12.49 -2.17 5.06
CA ALA A 256 11.76 -3.22 4.34
C ALA A 256 12.26 -3.44 2.90
N GLY A 257 13.02 -2.49 2.34
CA GLY A 257 13.50 -2.56 0.95
C GLY A 257 12.38 -2.87 -0.04
N ASN A 258 12.59 -3.90 -0.87
CA ASN A 258 11.59 -4.37 -1.85
C ASN A 258 10.34 -5.01 -1.21
N LEU A 259 10.41 -5.43 0.05
CA LEU A 259 9.26 -5.96 0.79
C LEU A 259 8.36 -4.86 1.39
N THR A 260 8.66 -3.57 1.17
CA THR A 260 7.84 -2.45 1.66
C THR A 260 6.33 -2.66 1.44
N PRO A 261 5.83 -3.04 0.24
CA PRO A 261 4.39 -3.20 0.04
C PRO A 261 3.78 -4.33 0.89
N LEU A 262 4.52 -5.42 1.09
CA LEU A 262 4.10 -6.54 1.96
C LEU A 262 4.14 -6.15 3.44
N ALA A 263 5.10 -5.35 3.86
CA ALA A 263 5.11 -4.81 5.22
C ALA A 263 3.94 -3.84 5.45
N LEU A 264 3.57 -3.03 4.45
CA LEU A 264 2.39 -2.15 4.51
C LEU A 264 1.07 -2.93 4.57
N PHE A 265 0.98 -4.11 3.94
CA PHE A 265 -0.13 -5.05 4.18
C PHE A 265 -0.31 -5.32 5.69
N PHE A 266 0.77 -5.69 6.39
CA PHE A 266 0.70 -6.02 7.82
C PHE A 266 0.42 -4.80 8.71
N VAL A 267 0.94 -3.62 8.36
CA VAL A 267 0.63 -2.36 9.08
C VAL A 267 -0.86 -2.05 9.00
N ILE A 268 -1.46 -2.11 7.81
CA ILE A 268 -2.88 -1.78 7.62
C ILE A 268 -3.78 -2.86 8.21
N PHE A 269 -3.44 -4.14 8.05
CA PHE A 269 -4.11 -5.25 8.72
C PHE A 269 -4.11 -5.06 10.24
N GLY A 270 -2.95 -4.74 10.84
CA GLY A 270 -2.80 -4.51 12.28
C GLY A 270 -3.58 -3.30 12.78
N ILE A 271 -3.59 -2.19 12.03
CA ILE A 271 -4.41 -1.02 12.38
C ILE A 271 -5.90 -1.36 12.33
N GLY A 272 -6.36 -2.05 11.28
CA GLY A 272 -7.77 -2.47 11.16
C GLY A 272 -8.17 -3.43 12.29
N ALA A 273 -7.37 -4.46 12.55
CA ALA A 273 -7.64 -5.47 13.56
C ALA A 273 -7.63 -4.92 15.00
N CYS A 274 -6.79 -3.93 15.31
CA CYS A 274 -6.59 -3.44 16.68
C CYS A 274 -7.28 -2.11 17.00
N PHE A 275 -7.46 -1.21 16.01
CA PHE A 275 -7.94 0.17 16.22
C PHE A 275 -9.20 0.51 15.40
N GLY A 276 -9.72 -0.44 14.62
CA GLY A 276 -10.72 -0.11 13.61
C GLY A 276 -12.19 -0.10 14.06
N TRP A 277 -12.54 -0.69 15.21
CA TRP A 277 -13.94 -0.75 15.68
C TRP A 277 -14.55 0.63 15.94
N GLU A 278 -13.74 1.58 16.42
CA GLU A 278 -14.21 2.90 16.81
C GLU A 278 -14.65 3.76 15.61
N THR A 279 -13.78 3.93 14.60
CA THR A 279 -13.95 4.89 13.51
C THR A 279 -13.88 4.30 12.11
N GLY A 280 -13.72 2.97 11.98
CA GLY A 280 -13.45 2.33 10.70
C GLY A 280 -12.07 2.67 10.12
N TYR A 281 -11.14 3.14 10.97
CA TYR A 281 -9.74 3.45 10.66
C TYR A 281 -9.59 4.18 9.32
N ALA A 282 -10.22 5.34 9.19
CA ALA A 282 -10.23 6.05 7.92
C ALA A 282 -8.82 6.47 7.51
N ILE A 283 -8.05 7.08 8.42
CA ILE A 283 -6.61 7.42 8.35
C ILE A 283 -6.12 8.12 7.06
N ASN A 284 -7.04 8.52 6.20
CA ASN A 284 -6.79 8.91 4.81
C ASN A 284 -8.02 9.66 4.26
N LEU A 285 -7.86 10.97 4.02
CA LEU A 285 -8.92 11.82 3.47
C LEU A 285 -9.49 11.27 2.16
N ALA A 286 -8.65 10.77 1.24
CA ALA A 286 -9.13 10.32 -0.07
C ALA A 286 -9.99 9.05 0.02
N ARG A 287 -9.65 8.14 0.93
CA ARG A 287 -10.37 6.88 1.22
C ARG A 287 -11.71 7.09 1.91
N ASP A 288 -11.96 8.26 2.49
CA ASP A 288 -13.27 8.61 3.04
C ASP A 288 -14.04 9.60 2.14
N PHE A 289 -13.44 10.73 1.82
CA PHE A 289 -14.10 11.82 1.09
C PHE A 289 -14.51 11.43 -0.33
N GLY A 290 -13.65 10.71 -1.07
CA GLY A 290 -13.96 10.27 -2.44
C GLY A 290 -15.19 9.37 -2.49
N PRO A 291 -15.21 8.27 -1.72
CA PRO A 291 -16.38 7.39 -1.62
C PRO A 291 -17.61 8.04 -0.98
N ARG A 292 -17.46 8.95 -0.01
CA ARG A 292 -18.56 9.73 0.59
C ARG A 292 -19.20 10.69 -0.41
N LEU A 293 -18.40 11.34 -1.24
CA LEU A 293 -18.90 12.18 -2.33
C LEU A 293 -19.58 11.35 -3.42
N MET A 294 -19.06 10.15 -3.71
CA MET A 294 -19.72 9.23 -4.63
C MET A 294 -21.05 8.72 -4.08
N SER A 295 -21.13 8.31 -2.82
CA SER A 295 -22.38 7.83 -2.20
C SER A 295 -23.45 8.93 -2.17
N TYR A 296 -23.06 10.19 -1.92
CA TYR A 296 -23.96 11.35 -2.12
C TYR A 296 -24.55 11.39 -3.54
N PHE A 297 -23.73 11.27 -4.59
CA PHE A 297 -24.19 11.23 -5.99
C PHE A 297 -24.99 9.97 -6.36
N LEU A 298 -24.79 8.86 -5.65
CA LEU A 298 -25.52 7.60 -5.82
C LEU A 298 -26.90 7.58 -5.13
N GLY A 299 -27.28 8.67 -4.46
CA GLY A 299 -28.61 8.83 -3.87
C GLY A 299 -28.72 8.52 -2.37
N TYR A 300 -27.60 8.34 -1.65
CA TYR A 300 -27.62 8.21 -0.17
C TYR A 300 -27.99 9.52 0.56
N GLY A 301 -28.25 10.60 -0.18
CA GLY A 301 -28.78 11.86 0.35
C GLY A 301 -27.79 12.64 1.22
N HIS A 302 -28.28 13.73 1.83
CA HIS A 302 -27.45 14.61 2.65
C HIS A 302 -26.99 13.98 3.98
N GLU A 303 -27.59 12.86 4.39
CA GLU A 303 -27.30 12.16 5.64
C GLU A 303 -25.84 11.71 5.74
N VAL A 304 -25.18 11.43 4.61
CA VAL A 304 -23.74 11.08 4.55
C VAL A 304 -22.82 12.19 5.10
N TRP A 305 -23.33 13.42 5.23
CA TRP A 305 -22.63 14.58 5.79
C TRP A 305 -23.07 14.93 7.22
N SER A 306 -24.23 14.46 7.69
CA SER A 306 -24.75 14.79 9.04
C SER A 306 -24.66 13.63 10.04
N ALA A 307 -24.58 12.38 9.58
CA ALA A 307 -24.45 11.20 10.43
C ALA A 307 -23.26 11.28 11.41
N GLY A 308 -23.37 10.59 12.54
CA GLY A 308 -22.35 10.59 13.59
C GLY A 308 -22.08 11.97 14.23
N ASN A 309 -23.09 12.84 14.27
CA ASN A 309 -22.99 14.24 14.71
C ASN A 309 -22.02 15.07 13.85
N TYR A 310 -22.20 15.04 12.53
CA TYR A 310 -21.32 15.61 11.51
C TYR A 310 -19.91 15.01 11.55
N TYR A 311 -19.82 13.68 11.49
CA TYR A 311 -18.54 12.97 11.56
C TYR A 311 -17.61 13.27 10.36
N PHE A 312 -18.16 13.54 9.17
CA PHE A 312 -17.43 13.59 7.89
C PHE A 312 -16.12 14.39 7.88
N TRP A 313 -16.00 15.50 8.63
CA TRP A 313 -14.80 16.33 8.64
C TRP A 313 -13.65 15.71 9.44
N ILE A 314 -13.91 14.79 10.35
CA ILE A 314 -12.90 14.13 11.19
C ILE A 314 -11.91 13.34 10.34
N PRO A 315 -12.31 12.37 9.47
CA PRO A 315 -11.37 11.65 8.60
C PRO A 315 -10.72 12.56 7.53
N MET A 316 -11.22 13.79 7.33
CA MET A 316 -10.57 14.78 6.46
C MET A 316 -9.49 15.59 7.17
N VAL A 317 -9.51 15.67 8.51
CA VAL A 317 -8.64 16.57 9.28
C VAL A 317 -7.74 15.82 10.24
N ALA A 318 -8.28 14.91 11.06
CA ALA A 318 -7.53 14.16 12.06
C ALA A 318 -6.32 13.39 11.49
N PRO A 319 -6.39 12.76 10.30
CA PRO A 319 -5.23 12.08 9.74
C PRO A 319 -4.04 12.98 9.44
N PHE A 320 -4.25 14.26 9.09
CA PHE A 320 -3.13 15.20 8.89
C PHE A 320 -2.40 15.50 10.19
N PHE A 321 -3.14 15.63 11.31
CA PHE A 321 -2.52 15.77 12.63
C PHE A 321 -1.77 14.51 13.04
N GLY A 322 -2.40 13.33 12.91
CA GLY A 322 -1.75 12.06 13.25
C GLY A 322 -0.52 11.77 12.38
N CYS A 323 -0.60 11.93 11.05
CA CYS A 323 0.55 11.74 10.18
C CYS A 323 1.65 12.79 10.39
N THR A 324 1.32 14.01 10.80
CA THR A 324 2.35 15.00 11.16
C THR A 324 3.02 14.63 12.49
N PHE A 325 2.23 14.18 13.48
CA PHE A 325 2.73 13.82 14.81
C PHE A 325 3.56 12.53 14.80
N GLY A 326 3.13 11.49 14.09
CA GLY A 326 3.91 10.25 13.98
C GLY A 326 5.21 10.45 13.20
N GLY A 327 5.21 11.29 12.16
CA GLY A 327 6.43 11.69 11.45
C GLY A 327 7.39 12.47 12.37
N PHE A 328 6.86 13.37 13.18
CA PHE A 328 7.62 14.07 14.22
C PHE A 328 8.21 13.11 15.26
N LEU A 329 7.44 12.15 15.77
CA LEU A 329 7.92 11.18 16.76
C LEU A 329 9.07 10.32 16.20
N TYR A 330 8.93 9.81 14.97
CA TYR A 330 10.01 9.04 14.34
C TYR A 330 11.26 9.91 14.15
N ASP A 331 11.09 11.17 13.74
CA ASP A 331 12.19 12.08 13.47
C ASP A 331 12.90 12.64 14.71
N VAL A 332 12.21 12.76 15.86
CA VAL A 332 12.83 13.18 17.13
C VAL A 332 13.62 12.04 17.78
N PHE A 333 13.09 10.82 17.75
CA PHE A 333 13.57 9.73 18.60
C PHE A 333 14.37 8.64 17.87
N ILE A 334 14.27 8.52 16.54
CA ILE A 334 14.89 7.41 15.78
C ILE A 334 15.66 7.92 14.55
N TYR A 335 15.09 8.79 13.72
CA TYR A 335 15.68 9.14 12.43
C TYR A 335 16.89 10.08 12.56
N THR A 336 18.06 9.60 12.14
CA THR A 336 19.30 10.39 12.13
C THR A 336 19.60 11.06 10.78
N GLY A 337 18.75 10.83 9.77
CA GLY A 337 18.90 11.40 8.42
C GLY A 337 18.44 12.85 8.28
N GLU A 338 18.30 13.32 7.04
CA GLU A 338 17.98 14.73 6.77
C GLU A 338 16.48 15.04 6.99
N SER A 339 16.18 15.64 8.13
CA SER A 339 14.83 16.06 8.55
C SER A 339 14.83 17.56 8.90
N PRO A 340 13.68 18.28 8.83
CA PRO A 340 13.55 19.59 9.47
C PRO A 340 13.98 19.57 10.94
N ILE A 341 13.66 18.51 11.69
CA ILE A 341 13.94 18.38 13.12
C ILE A 341 15.45 18.41 13.38
N ASN A 342 16.21 17.73 12.52
CA ASN A 342 17.68 17.65 12.55
C ASN A 342 18.37 18.92 12.00
N THR A 343 17.67 20.06 11.93
CA THR A 343 18.23 21.38 11.58
C THR A 343 18.03 22.40 12.71
N PRO A 344 18.85 23.47 12.78
CA PRO A 344 18.71 24.48 13.84
C PRO A 344 17.28 25.03 13.94
N TRP A 345 16.77 25.10 15.17
CA TRP A 345 15.39 25.48 15.48
C TRP A 345 14.32 24.50 14.96
N MET A 346 14.65 23.21 14.81
CA MET A 346 13.75 22.17 14.28
C MET A 346 13.09 22.55 12.94
N GLY A 347 13.82 23.30 12.11
CA GLY A 347 13.33 23.74 10.81
C GLY A 347 12.36 24.92 10.83
N LEU A 348 12.07 25.57 11.97
CA LEU A 348 11.18 26.75 12.04
C LEU A 348 11.57 27.86 11.04
N ARG A 349 12.86 27.97 10.72
CA ARG A 349 13.37 28.92 9.71
C ARG A 349 12.79 28.68 8.31
N ARG A 350 12.43 27.44 7.96
CA ARG A 350 11.80 27.08 6.67
C ARG A 350 10.37 27.65 6.54
N LEU A 351 9.64 27.70 7.66
CA LEU A 351 8.30 28.29 7.75
C LEU A 351 8.36 29.83 7.74
N LEU A 352 9.32 30.42 8.45
CA LEU A 352 9.45 31.87 8.60
C LEU A 352 10.14 32.58 7.41
N ARG A 353 10.96 31.86 6.64
CA ARG A 353 11.64 32.37 5.44
C ARG A 353 11.61 31.31 4.34
N PRO A 354 10.44 31.01 3.77
CA PRO A 354 10.30 30.01 2.71
C PRO A 354 11.17 30.39 1.51
N THR A 355 12.24 29.62 1.29
CA THR A 355 13.12 29.87 0.15
C THR A 355 12.51 29.29 -1.13
N ARG A 356 12.88 29.86 -2.28
CA ARG A 356 12.45 29.33 -3.57
C ARG A 356 12.88 27.85 -3.74
N LYS A 357 13.95 27.40 -3.08
CA LYS A 357 14.45 26.02 -3.09
C LYS A 357 13.59 25.04 -2.30
N GLU A 358 12.81 25.50 -1.32
CA GLU A 358 11.91 24.66 -0.50
C GLU A 358 10.50 24.53 -1.11
N TRP A 359 10.07 25.54 -1.88
CA TRP A 359 8.79 25.55 -2.59
C TRP A 359 8.90 25.17 -4.07
N SER A 360 10.07 25.37 -4.66
CA SER A 360 10.46 24.89 -5.99
C SER A 360 11.53 23.83 -5.80
N ASN A 361 11.10 22.59 -5.57
CA ASN A 361 11.92 21.40 -5.82
C ASN A 361 12.06 21.19 -7.34
N THR A 362 12.53 22.22 -8.04
CA THR A 362 13.14 22.09 -9.35
C THR A 362 14.39 21.25 -9.15
N MET A 363 14.33 19.99 -9.58
CA MET A 363 15.55 19.30 -9.98
C MET A 363 16.22 20.17 -11.06
N VAL A 364 17.51 20.41 -10.88
CA VAL A 364 18.39 20.94 -11.93
C VAL A 364 18.69 19.80 -12.89
#